data_AF-A0A6I3U5J6-F1
#
_entry.id   AF-A0A6I3U5J6-F1
#
_cell.length_a   1.000
_cell.length_b   1.000
_cell.length_c   1.000
_cell.angle_alpha   90.00
_cell.angle_beta   90.00
_cell.angle_gamma   90.00
#
_symmetry.space_group_name_H-M   'P 1'
#
loop_
_entity.id
_entity.type
_entity.pdbx_description
1 polymer ?
#
loop_
_entity_poly.entity_id
_entity_poly.type
_entity_poly.pdbx_seq_one_letter_code
_entity_poly.pdbx_strand_id
1 'polypeptide(L)'
;EFGITKVSEVLSFISQRNDKKVQELVTDNALVPTIFEYILAIAWYYISDKKFQLRKSMQLTFSADNLPLSHAGGNKGDIEIEYSDKMLLLEATLMDKSTQKRGELEPV
;
A
#
# COMPACT_ATOMS: atom_id res chain seq x y z
N GLU A 1 -8.88 -13.58 -0.50
CA GLU A 1 -9.56 -12.31 -0.81
C GLU A 1 -9.51 -11.40 0.43
N PHE A 2 -9.25 -10.09 0.28
CA PHE A 2 -9.08 -9.14 1.39
C PHE A 2 -10.34 -8.31 1.60
N GLY A 3 -11.29 -8.80 2.41
CA GLY A 3 -12.45 -8.02 2.82
C GLY A 3 -12.13 -6.89 3.80
N ILE A 4 -13.06 -5.95 3.98
CA ILE A 4 -12.92 -4.75 4.84
C ILE A 4 -12.41 -5.10 6.24
N THR A 5 -12.95 -6.12 6.89
CA THR A 5 -12.52 -6.53 8.24
C THR A 5 -11.05 -6.93 8.28
N LYS A 6 -10.59 -7.70 7.29
CA LYS A 6 -9.19 -8.15 7.21
C LYS A 6 -8.26 -6.98 6.88
N VAL A 7 -8.68 -6.06 6.01
CA VAL A 7 -7.92 -4.84 5.69
C VAL A 7 -7.72 -3.99 6.95
N SER A 8 -8.80 -3.72 7.70
CA SER A 8 -8.73 -2.97 8.96
C SER A 8 -7.87 -3.67 10.02
N GLU A 9 -7.95 -5.00 10.12
CA GLU A 9 -7.10 -5.78 11.02
C GLU A 9 -5.62 -5.65 10.67
N VAL A 10 -5.25 -5.78 9.39
CA VAL A 10 -3.86 -5.63 8.95
C VAL A 10 -3.35 -4.20 9.20
N LEU A 11 -4.14 -3.17 8.89
CA LEU A 11 -3.77 -1.78 9.18
C LEU A 11 -3.56 -1.53 10.68
N SER A 12 -4.37 -2.15 11.54
CA SER A 12 -4.19 -2.12 13.00
C SER A 12 -2.82 -2.68 13.40
N PHE A 13 -2.42 -3.85 12.87
CA PHE A 13 -1.11 -4.43 13.16
C PHE A 13 0.06 -3.62 12.59
N ILE A 14 -0.10 -2.99 11.41
CA ILE A 14 0.88 -2.06 10.85
C ILE A 14 1.09 -0.87 11.81
N SER A 15 0.00 -0.27 12.31
CA SER A 15 0.07 0.87 13.24
C SER A 15 0.77 0.54 14.57
N GLN A 16 0.72 -0.73 14.97
CA GLN A 16 1.37 -1.24 16.19
C GLN A 16 2.81 -1.71 15.94
N ARG A 17 3.31 -1.62 14.69
CA ARG A 17 4.60 -2.18 14.26
C ARG A 17 4.73 -3.68 14.56
N ASN A 18 3.61 -4.41 14.45
CA ASN A 18 3.58 -5.87 14.60
C ASN A 18 3.82 -6.55 13.25
N ASP A 19 5.03 -6.37 12.73
CA ASP A 19 5.43 -6.78 11.38
C ASP A 19 5.26 -8.28 11.13
N LYS A 20 5.55 -9.10 12.14
CA LYS A 20 5.32 -10.56 12.10
C LYS A 20 3.86 -10.88 11.81
N LYS A 21 2.93 -10.22 12.52
CA LYS A 21 1.50 -10.50 12.33
C LYS A 21 0.99 -10.01 10.97
N VAL A 22 1.53 -8.90 10.47
CA VAL A 22 1.24 -8.40 9.13
C VAL A 22 1.63 -9.44 8.07
N GLN A 23 2.85 -9.97 8.15
CA GLN A 23 3.32 -10.99 7.21
C GLN A 23 2.54 -12.30 7.31
N GLU A 24 2.18 -12.75 8.52
CA GLU A 24 1.31 -13.93 8.72
C GLU A 24 -0.07 -13.76 8.06
N LEU A 25 -0.64 -12.55 8.11
CA LEU A 25 -1.97 -12.27 7.56
C LEU A 25 -1.97 -12.02 6.05
N VAL A 26 -0.85 -11.52 5.50
CA VAL A 26 -0.73 -11.14 4.10
C VAL A 26 0.20 -12.08 3.35
N THR A 27 1.51 -11.92 3.54
CA THR A 27 2.56 -12.77 2.99
C THR A 27 3.90 -12.44 3.66
N ASP A 28 4.77 -13.43 3.79
CA ASP A 28 6.18 -13.28 4.17
C ASP A 28 7.12 -13.07 2.98
N ASN A 29 6.60 -13.12 1.74
CA ASN A 29 7.38 -12.88 0.51
C ASN A 29 7.61 -11.39 0.20
N ALA A 30 7.07 -10.48 1.01
CA ALA A 30 7.21 -9.04 0.86
C ALA A 30 7.57 -8.36 2.18
N LEU A 31 8.22 -7.21 2.08
CA LEU A 31 8.49 -6.35 3.24
C LEU A 31 7.20 -5.63 3.68
N VAL A 32 7.12 -5.31 4.98
CA VAL A 32 5.93 -4.64 5.55
C VAL A 32 5.59 -3.30 4.90
N PRO A 33 6.56 -2.44 4.49
CA PRO A 33 6.24 -1.25 3.69
C PRO A 33 5.51 -1.57 2.38
N THR A 34 5.97 -2.55 1.62
CA THR A 34 5.31 -3.01 0.38
C THR A 34 3.92 -3.59 0.65
N ILE A 35 3.76 -4.32 1.76
CA ILE A 35 2.44 -4.79 2.20
C ILE A 35 1.54 -3.62 2.59
N PHE A 36 2.09 -2.56 3.18
CA PHE A 36 1.33 -1.37 3.55
C PHE A 36 0.78 -0.65 2.31
N GLU A 37 1.58 -0.46 1.27
CA GLU A 37 1.13 0.07 -0.04
C GLU A 37 -0.04 -0.78 -0.59
N TYR A 38 0.11 -2.11 -0.61
CA TYR A 38 -0.91 -3.04 -1.08
C TYR A 38 -2.23 -2.93 -0.30
N ILE A 39 -2.16 -2.94 1.04
CA ILE A 39 -3.34 -2.87 1.90
C ILE A 39 -3.98 -1.48 1.86
N LEU A 40 -3.19 -0.42 1.73
CA LEU A 40 -3.68 0.95 1.61
C LEU A 40 -4.48 1.15 0.32
N ALA A 41 -4.01 0.60 -0.81
CA ALA A 41 -4.76 0.63 -2.07
C ALA A 41 -6.11 -0.07 -1.95
N ILE A 42 -6.16 -1.23 -1.30
CA ILE A 42 -7.40 -1.97 -1.06
C ILE A 42 -8.32 -1.19 -0.10
N ALA A 43 -7.77 -0.59 0.96
CA ALA A 43 -8.53 0.24 1.88
C ALA A 43 -9.16 1.42 1.13
N TRP A 44 -8.39 2.12 0.29
CA TRP A 44 -8.88 3.22 -0.53
C TRP A 44 -9.97 2.78 -1.50
N TYR A 45 -9.84 1.60 -2.12
CA TYR A 45 -10.88 1.01 -2.95
C TYR A 45 -12.22 0.87 -2.21
N TYR A 46 -12.17 0.46 -0.94
CA TYR A 46 -13.39 0.35 -0.13
C TYR A 46 -13.97 1.70 0.31
N ILE A 47 -13.13 2.65 0.73
CA ILE A 47 -13.62 3.91 1.34
C ILE A 47 -13.91 5.03 0.34
N SER A 48 -13.30 4.98 -0.85
CA SER A 48 -13.47 6.05 -1.84
C SER A 48 -14.84 6.05 -2.51
N ASP A 49 -15.52 4.90 -2.53
CA ASP A 49 -16.74 4.66 -3.33
C ASP A 49 -16.57 5.03 -4.82
N LYS A 50 -15.32 4.99 -5.31
CA LYS A 50 -14.96 5.26 -6.71
C LYS A 50 -14.54 3.99 -7.42
N LYS A 51 -14.84 3.92 -8.71
CA LYS A 51 -14.37 2.84 -9.59
C LYS A 51 -13.03 3.23 -10.20
N PHE A 52 -12.01 2.42 -9.96
CA PHE A 52 -10.70 2.50 -10.62
C PHE A 52 -10.08 1.10 -10.71
N GLN A 53 -9.06 0.94 -11.55
CA GLN A 53 -8.38 -0.33 -11.73
C GLN A 53 -7.39 -0.58 -10.58
N LEU A 54 -7.86 -1.15 -9.48
CA LEU A 54 -7.09 -1.34 -8.23
C LEU A 54 -5.69 -1.94 -8.45
N ARG A 55 -5.57 -2.99 -9.28
CA ARG A 55 -4.24 -3.56 -9.55
C ARG A 55 -3.31 -2.58 -10.27
N LYS A 56 -3.84 -1.86 -11.26
CA LYS A 56 -3.05 -0.96 -12.09
C LYS A 56 -2.68 0.33 -11.38
N SER A 57 -3.38 0.67 -10.30
CA SER A 57 -3.02 1.82 -9.50
C SER A 57 -1.84 1.57 -8.57
N MET A 58 -1.42 0.32 -8.36
CA MET A 58 -0.34 -0.01 -7.44
C MET A 58 0.97 -0.22 -8.19
N GLN A 59 2.05 0.39 -7.69
CA GLN A 59 3.38 0.27 -8.26
C GLN A 59 4.10 -0.92 -7.65
N LEU A 60 3.46 -2.09 -7.77
CA LEU A 60 3.88 -3.34 -7.13
C LEU A 60 4.04 -4.46 -8.16
N THR A 61 4.94 -5.39 -7.84
CA THR A 61 4.98 -6.71 -8.47
C THR A 61 4.14 -7.69 -7.65
N PHE A 62 3.57 -8.69 -8.32
CA PHE A 62 2.62 -9.63 -7.70
C PHE A 62 3.03 -11.08 -7.94
N SER A 63 2.75 -11.93 -6.95
CA SER A 63 2.80 -13.38 -7.11
C SER A 63 1.64 -13.90 -7.97
N ALA A 64 1.69 -15.20 -8.31
CA ALA A 64 0.58 -15.88 -9.00
C ALA A 64 -0.74 -15.82 -8.20
N ASP A 65 -0.65 -15.75 -6.87
CA ASP A 65 -1.79 -15.63 -5.96
C ASP A 65 -2.25 -14.18 -5.72
N ASN A 66 -1.72 -13.23 -6.50
CA ASN A 66 -2.06 -11.81 -6.43
C ASN A 66 -1.69 -11.12 -5.11
N LEU A 67 -0.66 -11.62 -4.44
CA LEU A 67 -0.06 -11.01 -3.25
C LEU A 67 1.14 -10.16 -3.66
N PRO A 68 1.47 -9.08 -2.91
CA PRO A 68 2.62 -8.24 -3.23
C PRO A 68 3.92 -9.01 -3.08
N LEU A 69 4.93 -8.67 -3.89
CA LEU A 69 6.29 -9.18 -3.78
C LEU A 69 7.29 -8.05 -3.51
N SER A 70 7.27 -7.01 -4.33
CA SER A 70 8.15 -5.85 -4.20
C SER A 70 7.55 -4.60 -4.81
N HIS A 71 8.06 -3.44 -4.39
CA HIS A 71 7.83 -2.18 -5.09
C HIS A 71 8.47 -2.23 -6.49
N ALA A 72 7.75 -1.74 -7.50
CA ALA A 72 8.22 -1.65 -8.87
C ALA A 72 9.09 -0.39 -9.00
N GLY A 73 10.40 -0.56 -9.22
CA GLY A 73 11.32 0.58 -9.29
C GLY A 73 10.96 1.63 -10.36
N GLY A 74 11.26 2.89 -10.10
CA GLY A 74 11.06 4.03 -10.99
C GLY A 74 10.74 5.32 -10.23
N ASN A 75 10.66 6.45 -10.93
CA ASN A 75 10.21 7.74 -10.35
C ASN A 75 8.68 7.80 -10.37
N LYS A 76 8.00 6.87 -9.70
CA LYS A 76 6.55 6.77 -9.65
C LYS A 76 6.07 6.83 -8.20
N GLY A 77 4.83 7.26 -8.03
CA GLY A 77 4.19 7.22 -6.71
C GLY A 77 3.80 5.79 -6.34
N ASP A 78 3.62 5.53 -5.04
CA ASP A 78 3.26 4.20 -4.55
C ASP A 78 1.91 3.72 -5.12
N ILE A 79 0.92 4.62 -5.10
CA ILE A 79 -0.43 4.37 -5.60
C ILE A 79 -0.88 5.57 -6.46
N GLU A 80 -1.07 5.34 -7.76
CA GLU A 80 -1.52 6.34 -8.72
C GLU A 80 -2.91 5.99 -9.26
N ILE A 81 -3.91 6.83 -8.96
CA ILE A 81 -5.29 6.60 -9.38
C ILE A 81 -5.75 7.72 -10.30
N GLU A 82 -6.07 7.36 -11.53
CA GLU A 82 -6.70 8.25 -12.49
C GLU A 82 -8.23 8.12 -12.42
N TYR A 83 -8.88 9.20 -12.04
CA TYR A 83 -10.32 9.39 -12.18
C TYR A 83 -10.60 10.25 -13.42
N SER A 84 -11.86 10.31 -13.85
CA SER A 84 -12.26 11.11 -15.02
C SER A 84 -11.99 12.61 -14.90
N ASP A 85 -11.95 13.13 -13.66
CA ASP A 85 -11.86 14.55 -13.35
C ASP A 85 -10.55 14.95 -12.66
N LYS A 86 -9.76 13.99 -12.20
CA LYS A 86 -8.55 14.23 -11.41
C LYS A 86 -7.64 13.01 -11.33
N MET A 87 -6.40 13.27 -10.95
CA MET A 87 -5.45 12.25 -10.53
C MET A 87 -5.29 12.31 -9.00
N LEU A 88 -5.17 11.15 -8.36
CA LEU A 88 -4.85 11.01 -6.95
C LEU A 88 -3.56 10.20 -6.80
N LEU A 89 -2.60 10.75 -6.07
CA LEU A 89 -1.42 10.02 -5.61
C LEU A 89 -1.59 9.76 -4.10
N LEU A 90 -1.31 8.53 -3.68
CA LEU A 90 -1.19 8.17 -2.27
C LEU A 90 0.21 7.61 -2.04
N GLU A 91 1.00 8.30 -1.21
CA GLU A 91 2.34 7.90 -0.81
C GLU A 91 2.31 7.37 0.63
N ALA A 92 2.88 6.18 0.84
CA ALA A 92 2.73 5.39 2.05
C ALA A 92 4.10 5.16 2.70
N THR A 93 4.31 5.77 3.87
CA THR A 93 5.57 5.63 4.60
C THR A 93 5.39 5.11 6.01
N LEU A 94 6.30 4.21 6.42
CA LEU A 94 6.45 3.74 7.80
C LEU A 94 7.74 4.28 8.45
N MET A 95 8.37 5.29 7.83
CA MET A 95 9.50 6.01 8.39
C MET A 95 9.11 6.68 9.72
N ASP A 96 10.05 6.74 10.65
CA ASP A 96 9.88 7.53 11.85
C ASP A 96 9.94 9.03 11.52
N LYS A 97 9.43 9.89 12.43
CA LYS A 97 9.35 11.34 12.21
C LYS A 97 10.68 11.99 11.83
N SER A 98 11.82 11.49 12.35
CA SER A 98 13.13 12.08 12.10
C SER A 98 13.66 11.75 10.71
N THR A 99 13.34 10.56 10.20
CA THR A 99 13.79 10.09 8.89
C THR A 99 12.81 10.46 7.78
N GLN A 100 11.51 10.52 8.07
CA GLN A 100 10.44 10.83 7.12
C GLN A 100 10.68 12.16 6.39
N LYS A 101 11.01 13.25 7.09
CA LYS A 101 11.24 14.55 6.43
C LYS A 101 12.38 14.47 5.41
N ARG A 102 13.43 13.69 5.69
CA ARG A 102 14.57 13.56 4.78
C ARG A 102 14.27 12.61 3.63
N GLY A 103 13.52 11.54 3.87
CA GLY A 103 13.17 10.53 2.87
C GLY A 103 12.09 10.99 1.90
N GLU A 104 11.07 11.67 2.42
CA GLU A 104 9.82 11.89 1.68
C GLU A 104 9.63 13.34 1.18
N LEU A 105 10.41 14.33 1.63
CA LEU A 105 10.14 15.74 1.28
C LEU A 105 10.38 16.08 -0.20
N GLU A 106 11.32 15.41 -0.85
CA GLU A 106 11.62 15.62 -2.27
C GLU A 106 10.80 14.71 -3.20
N PRO A 107 10.59 13.41 -2.90
CA PRO A 107 9.77 12.57 -3.77
C PRO A 107 8.24 12.81 -3.66
N VAL A 108 7.75 13.47 -2.59
CA VAL A 108 6.32 13.79 -2.37
C VAL A 108 6.03 15.27 -2.60
#